data_AF-A0A8D8ZDF4-F1
#
_entry.id   AF-A0A8D8ZDF4-F1
#
_cell.length_a   1.000
_cell.length_b   1.000
_cell.length_c   1.000
_cell.angle_alpha   90.00
_cell.angle_beta   90.00
_cell.angle_gamma   90.00
#
_symmetry.space_group_name_H-M   'P 1'
#
loop_
_entity.id
_entity.type
_entity.pdbx_description
1 polymer ?
#
loop_
_entity_poly.entity_id
_entity_poly.type
_entity_poly.pdbx_seq_one_letter_code
_entity_poly.pdbx_strand_id
1 'polypeptide(L)'
;YLLEMYKAVSIVSNYYTPDMTEILKDSSVAVPEKYFLSKYDICAFEYHYGKRAPPGCQKICPFPTRAVLAYLKSKPEDPRKYITERTDGDPICEEDHKMEVCGKEKELTSLSGRGFIKNTWKQRLIRTSMEFNTSKGIFPYVPEQAMTSSEIVKTRREQHNAKDLTSDSEVFTLDLTKWCLFLEASCYS
;
A
#
# COMPACT_ATOMS: atom_id res chain seq x y z
N TYR A 1 -15.26 1.21 -26.23
CA TYR A 1 -14.16 1.55 -25.30
C TYR A 1 -14.43 0.99 -23.89
N LEU A 2 -15.44 1.47 -23.16
CA LEU A 2 -15.81 0.93 -21.83
C LEU A 2 -16.11 -0.59 -21.83
N LEU A 3 -16.82 -1.09 -22.84
CA LEU A 3 -17.12 -2.52 -22.98
C LEU A 3 -15.88 -3.40 -23.25
N GLU A 4 -14.84 -2.84 -23.88
CA GLU A 4 -13.59 -3.55 -24.11
C GLU A 4 -12.68 -3.51 -22.88
N MET A 5 -12.72 -2.42 -22.10
CA MET A 5 -12.11 -2.39 -20.77
C MET A 5 -12.74 -3.44 -19.83
N TYR A 6 -14.07 -3.61 -19.86
CA TYR A 6 -14.75 -4.65 -19.07
C TYR A 6 -14.34 -6.07 -19.50
N LYS A 7 -14.10 -6.31 -20.79
CA LYS A 7 -13.57 -7.59 -21.29
C LYS A 7 -12.09 -7.79 -20.94
N ALA A 8 -11.27 -6.73 -20.94
CA ALA A 8 -9.88 -6.79 -20.51
C ALA A 8 -9.76 -7.11 -19.02
N VAL A 9 -10.67 -6.57 -18.20
CA VAL A 9 -10.84 -6.90 -16.79
C VAL A 9 -11.23 -8.39 -16.67
N SER A 10 -12.22 -8.89 -17.41
CA SER A 10 -12.62 -10.31 -17.32
C SER A 10 -11.58 -11.34 -17.80
N ILE A 11 -10.52 -10.94 -18.52
CA ILE A 11 -9.45 -11.82 -19.01
C ILE A 11 -8.37 -12.08 -17.95
N VAL A 12 -8.36 -11.35 -16.84
CA VAL A 12 -7.38 -11.56 -15.76
C VAL A 12 -7.84 -12.71 -14.85
N SER A 13 -7.57 -13.96 -15.24
CA SER A 13 -7.92 -15.15 -14.45
C SER A 13 -7.17 -15.30 -13.10
N ASN A 14 -6.36 -14.31 -12.70
CA ASN A 14 -5.46 -14.35 -11.53
C ASN A 14 -5.65 -13.16 -10.56
N TYR A 15 -6.88 -12.73 -10.31
CA TYR A 15 -7.21 -11.64 -9.38
C TYR A 15 -6.69 -11.79 -7.94
N TYR A 16 -6.18 -12.96 -7.59
CA TYR A 16 -5.94 -13.34 -6.21
C TYR A 16 -4.48 -13.62 -5.90
N THR A 17 -3.60 -13.55 -6.90
CA THR A 17 -2.17 -13.80 -6.70
C THR A 17 -1.48 -12.52 -6.21
N PRO A 18 -0.91 -12.51 -5.01
CA PRO A 18 -0.21 -11.36 -4.50
C PRO A 18 1.18 -11.26 -5.15
N ASP A 19 1.71 -10.04 -5.23
CA ASP A 19 3.10 -9.84 -5.67
C ASP A 19 4.08 -10.42 -4.64
N MET A 20 4.65 -11.57 -4.96
CA MET A 20 5.61 -12.26 -4.10
C MET A 20 6.88 -11.44 -3.86
N THR A 21 7.25 -10.54 -4.78
CA THR A 21 8.42 -9.69 -4.58
C THR A 21 8.18 -8.68 -3.44
N GLU A 22 6.96 -8.16 -3.32
CA GLU A 22 6.56 -7.25 -2.23
C GLU A 22 6.25 -7.99 -0.91
N ILE A 23 5.85 -9.25 -0.95
CA ILE A 23 5.67 -10.09 0.23
C ILE A 23 7.02 -10.49 0.84
N LEU A 24 7.96 -10.94 0.01
CA LEU A 24 9.26 -11.44 0.45
C LEU A 24 10.23 -10.32 0.81
N LYS A 25 9.91 -9.08 0.43
CA LYS A 25 10.62 -7.89 0.89
C LYS A 25 10.53 -7.76 2.39
N ASP A 26 11.68 -7.54 3.03
CA ASP A 26 11.77 -7.37 4.48
C ASP A 26 11.20 -6.02 4.94
N SER A 27 9.88 -5.90 4.90
CA SER A 27 9.12 -4.71 5.28
C SER A 27 8.36 -4.94 6.59
N SER A 28 8.06 -3.86 7.30
CA SER A 28 7.30 -3.91 8.55
C SER A 28 5.80 -4.12 8.31
N VAL A 29 5.15 -4.81 9.24
CA VAL A 29 3.71 -5.08 9.27
C VAL A 29 3.09 -4.48 10.54
N ALA A 30 1.90 -3.91 10.44
CA ALA A 30 1.15 -3.43 11.59
C ALA A 30 0.64 -4.62 12.43
N VAL A 31 0.56 -4.43 13.75
CA VAL A 31 0.02 -5.46 14.64
C VAL A 31 -1.47 -5.20 14.86
N PRO A 32 -2.26 -6.23 15.22
CA PRO A 32 -3.64 -6.03 15.61
C PRO A 32 -3.77 -5.01 16.73
N GLU A 33 -4.90 -4.30 16.78
CA GLU A 33 -5.11 -3.18 17.68
C GLU A 33 -4.84 -3.50 19.15
N LYS A 34 -5.32 -4.67 19.61
CA LYS A 34 -5.12 -5.18 20.98
C LYS A 34 -3.66 -5.30 21.43
N TYR A 35 -2.71 -5.37 20.48
CA TYR A 35 -1.27 -5.47 20.72
C TYR A 35 -0.50 -4.20 20.28
N PHE A 36 -1.18 -3.13 19.89
CA PHE A 36 -0.50 -1.93 19.43
C PHE A 36 0.46 -1.34 20.48
N LEU A 37 0.02 -1.29 21.74
CA LEU A 37 0.79 -0.73 22.84
C LEU A 37 2.05 -1.55 23.17
N SER A 38 2.10 -2.83 22.83
CA SER A 38 3.27 -3.68 23.10
C SER A 38 4.49 -3.34 22.24
N LYS A 39 4.33 -2.46 21.26
CA LYS A 39 5.43 -2.01 20.40
C LYS A 39 6.30 -0.94 21.08
N TYR A 40 5.80 -0.33 22.13
CA TYR A 40 6.46 0.78 22.81
C TYR A 40 7.26 0.29 24.01
N ASP A 41 8.44 0.86 24.20
CA ASP A 41 9.29 0.56 25.33
C ASP A 41 8.70 1.17 26.62
N ILE A 42 8.55 0.32 27.64
CA ILE A 42 7.96 0.69 28.93
C ILE A 42 8.85 1.71 29.65
N CYS A 43 10.16 1.46 29.69
CA CYS A 43 11.12 2.31 30.39
C CYS A 43 11.19 3.70 29.75
N ALA A 44 11.17 3.77 28.42
CA ALA A 44 11.14 5.03 27.68
C ALA A 44 9.87 5.83 27.99
N PHE A 45 8.70 5.18 28.04
CA PHE A 45 7.46 5.86 28.41
C PHE A 45 7.55 6.44 29.83
N GLU A 46 7.97 5.64 30.80
CA GLU A 46 8.06 6.07 32.19
C GLU A 46 9.07 7.21 32.37
N TYR A 47 10.21 7.15 31.67
CA TYR A 47 11.22 8.20 31.66
C TYR A 47 10.70 9.52 31.09
N HIS A 48 10.02 9.50 29.94
CA HIS A 48 9.57 10.72 29.27
C HIS A 48 8.35 11.37 29.93
N TYR A 49 7.46 10.58 30.53
CA TYR A 49 6.18 11.08 31.05
C TYR A 49 6.07 11.08 32.58
N GLY A 50 7.02 10.47 33.30
CA GLY A 50 6.98 10.36 34.76
C GLY A 50 5.75 9.60 35.28
N LYS A 51 5.15 8.76 34.44
CA LYS A 51 3.91 8.00 34.72
C LYS A 51 4.13 6.55 34.38
N ARG A 52 3.53 5.65 35.17
CA ARG A 52 3.53 4.21 34.89
C ARG A 52 3.00 3.95 33.47
N ALA A 53 3.66 3.06 32.75
CA ALA A 53 3.23 2.72 31.39
C ALA A 53 1.80 2.12 31.37
N PRO A 54 1.02 2.37 30.30
CA PRO A 54 -0.29 1.76 30.14
C PRO A 54 -0.22 0.22 30.21
N PRO A 55 -1.24 -0.46 30.77
CA PRO A 55 -1.22 -1.92 30.94
C PRO A 55 -0.97 -2.71 29.64
N GLY A 56 -1.34 -2.15 28.49
CA GLY A 56 -1.12 -2.78 27.18
C GLY A 56 0.34 -2.91 26.75
N CYS A 57 1.26 -2.13 27.33
CA CYS A 57 2.68 -2.15 26.96
C CYS A 57 3.41 -3.43 27.41
N GLN A 58 2.87 -4.15 28.40
CA GLN A 58 3.46 -5.38 28.94
C GLN A 58 3.08 -6.65 28.17
N LYS A 59 2.13 -6.56 27.22
CA LYS A 59 1.66 -7.73 26.47
C LYS A 59 2.72 -8.17 25.47
N ILE A 60 3.06 -9.46 25.43
CA ILE A 60 3.88 -9.99 24.33
C ILE A 60 2.99 -10.12 23.10
N CYS A 61 3.36 -9.48 21.98
CA CYS A 61 2.63 -9.63 20.72
C CYS A 61 3.00 -10.98 20.07
N PRO A 62 2.04 -11.90 19.89
CA PRO A 62 2.32 -13.18 19.23
C PRO A 62 2.46 -13.01 17.70
N PHE A 63 2.05 -11.87 17.15
CA PHE A 63 2.04 -11.60 15.72
C PHE A 63 3.41 -11.13 15.22
N PRO A 64 3.84 -11.59 14.04
CA PRO A 64 5.08 -11.13 13.42
C PRO A 64 4.97 -9.66 13.00
N THR A 65 6.04 -8.91 13.19
CA THR A 65 6.15 -7.48 12.82
C THR A 65 6.84 -7.27 11.48
N ARG A 66 7.32 -8.34 10.83
CA ARG A 66 7.96 -8.32 9.50
C ARG A 66 7.16 -9.15 8.51
N ALA A 67 7.04 -8.67 7.27
CA ALA A 67 6.26 -9.31 6.21
C ALA A 67 6.78 -10.71 5.88
N VAL A 68 8.10 -10.90 5.80
CA VAL A 68 8.70 -12.21 5.57
C VAL A 68 8.40 -13.20 6.70
N LEU A 69 8.43 -12.75 7.96
CA LEU A 69 8.10 -13.60 9.10
C LEU A 69 6.59 -13.90 9.16
N ALA A 70 5.76 -12.94 8.77
CA ALA A 70 4.33 -13.12 8.62
C ALA A 70 4.02 -14.17 7.56
N TYR A 71 4.68 -14.09 6.41
CA TYR A 71 4.58 -15.07 5.35
C TYR A 71 5.00 -16.49 5.81
N LEU A 72 6.18 -16.61 6.42
CA LEU A 72 6.69 -17.91 6.90
C LEU A 72 5.83 -18.55 8.00
N LYS A 73 5.20 -17.73 8.85
CA LYS A 73 4.30 -18.22 9.92
C LYS A 73 2.87 -18.44 9.44
N SER A 74 2.44 -17.73 8.40
CA SER A 74 1.10 -17.87 7.84
C SER A 74 0.97 -19.23 7.17
N LYS A 75 -0.22 -19.80 7.25
CA LYS A 75 -0.60 -20.85 6.29
C LYS A 75 -0.59 -20.21 4.90
N PRO A 76 -0.46 -20.98 3.80
CA PRO A 76 -0.79 -20.48 2.47
C PRO A 76 -2.28 -20.14 2.47
N GLU A 77 -2.61 -18.96 2.97
CA GLU A 77 -3.94 -18.40 2.96
C GLU A 77 -4.19 -17.96 1.53
N ASP A 78 -5.28 -18.46 0.95
CA ASP A 78 -5.69 -18.04 -0.38
C ASP A 78 -6.14 -16.58 -0.28
N PRO A 79 -5.41 -15.60 -0.86
CA PRO A 79 -5.85 -14.21 -0.82
C PRO A 79 -7.20 -14.04 -1.52
N ARG A 80 -7.61 -15.02 -2.35
CA ARG A 80 -8.96 -15.14 -2.87
C ARG A 80 -9.99 -15.15 -1.78
N LYS A 81 -9.80 -15.93 -0.72
CA LYS A 81 -10.75 -16.00 0.39
C LYS A 81 -10.98 -14.61 0.97
N TYR A 82 -9.91 -13.89 1.31
CA TYR A 82 -10.04 -12.55 1.89
C TYR A 82 -10.61 -11.51 0.93
N ILE A 83 -10.22 -11.58 -0.35
CA ILE A 83 -10.73 -10.65 -1.36
C ILE A 83 -12.22 -10.93 -1.63
N THR A 84 -12.62 -12.20 -1.71
CA THR A 84 -14.01 -12.62 -1.88
C THR A 84 -14.86 -12.25 -0.68
N GLU A 85 -14.45 -12.57 0.55
CA GLU A 85 -15.14 -12.13 1.78
C GLU A 85 -15.36 -10.60 1.79
N ARG A 86 -14.32 -9.83 1.43
CA ARG A 86 -14.40 -8.37 1.33
C ARG A 86 -15.33 -7.87 0.22
N THR A 87 -15.40 -8.58 -0.91
CA THR A 87 -16.21 -8.20 -2.07
C THR A 87 -17.69 -8.55 -1.84
N ASP A 88 -17.95 -9.65 -1.15
CA ASP A 88 -19.30 -10.16 -0.86
C ASP A 88 -19.97 -9.39 0.29
N GLY A 89 -19.27 -8.42 0.87
CA GLY A 89 -19.82 -7.52 1.90
C GLY A 89 -19.66 -8.05 3.33
N ASP A 90 -18.81 -9.07 3.55
CA ASP A 90 -18.54 -9.52 4.91
C ASP A 90 -17.87 -8.41 5.72
N PRO A 91 -18.29 -8.22 6.98
CA PRO A 91 -17.72 -7.19 7.84
C PRO A 91 -16.21 -7.43 7.99
N ILE A 92 -15.44 -6.37 7.80
CA ILE A 92 -14.00 -6.41 8.02
C ILE A 92 -13.75 -6.88 9.46
N CYS A 93 -12.98 -7.95 9.60
CA CYS A 93 -12.52 -8.38 10.92
C CYS A 93 -11.87 -7.20 11.64
N GLU A 94 -12.40 -6.84 12.81
CA GLU A 94 -11.98 -5.67 13.57
C GLU A 94 -10.48 -5.68 13.88
N GLU A 95 -9.92 -6.88 14.11
CA GLU A 95 -8.48 -7.07 14.34
C GLU A 95 -7.61 -6.66 13.14
N ASP A 96 -8.18 -6.70 11.94
CA ASP A 96 -7.56 -6.36 10.67
C ASP A 96 -7.94 -4.97 10.18
N HIS A 97 -8.75 -4.19 10.91
CA HIS A 97 -9.19 -2.85 10.53
C HIS A 97 -8.26 -1.74 11.08
N LYS A 98 -6.95 -1.98 11.05
CA LYS A 98 -5.95 -1.04 11.57
C LYS A 98 -4.86 -0.73 10.55
N MET A 99 -4.48 0.55 10.52
CA MET A 99 -3.32 1.05 9.82
C MET A 99 -2.43 1.83 10.79
N GLU A 100 -1.12 1.69 10.65
CA GLU A 100 -0.15 2.46 11.43
C GLU A 100 0.56 3.46 10.51
N VAL A 101 0.48 4.74 10.86
CA VAL A 101 1.20 5.81 10.18
C VAL A 101 2.58 5.94 10.81
N CYS A 102 3.63 5.91 10.00
CA CYS A 102 5.01 6.12 10.42
C CYS A 102 5.62 7.29 9.64
N GLY A 103 6.51 8.06 10.26
CA GLY A 103 7.23 9.12 9.56
C GLY A 103 8.10 8.54 8.46
N LYS A 104 7.97 9.05 7.24
CA LYS A 104 8.86 8.68 6.14
C LYS A 104 10.17 9.48 6.26
N GLU A 105 11.28 8.76 6.24
CA GLU A 105 12.62 9.34 6.32
C GLU A 105 13.03 10.02 5.01
N LYS A 106 14.03 10.91 5.10
CA LYS A 106 14.64 11.61 3.95
C LYS A 106 13.68 12.48 3.14
N GLU A 107 12.61 12.97 3.76
CA GLU A 107 11.83 14.06 3.20
C GLU A 107 12.60 15.38 3.45
N LEU A 108 12.81 16.19 2.42
CA LEU A 108 13.55 17.47 2.50
C LEU A 108 12.74 18.59 3.18
N THR A 109 11.79 18.22 4.04
CA THR A 109 10.83 19.11 4.67
C THR A 109 11.05 19.09 6.19
N SER A 110 11.40 20.24 6.75
CA SER A 110 11.76 20.37 8.16
C SER A 110 10.56 20.33 9.13
N LEU A 111 9.38 20.73 8.66
CA LEU A 111 8.19 20.93 9.50
C LEU A 111 6.98 20.06 9.08
N SER A 112 7.03 19.46 7.90
CA SER A 112 5.92 18.67 7.35
C SER A 112 6.43 17.36 6.76
N GLY A 113 6.27 16.25 7.49
CA GLY A 113 6.66 14.92 6.99
C GLY A 113 5.54 14.25 6.21
N ARG A 114 5.90 13.35 5.29
CA ARG A 114 4.95 12.39 4.72
C ARG A 114 4.83 11.17 5.62
N GLY A 115 3.59 10.72 5.84
CA GLY A 115 3.32 9.45 6.50
C GLY A 115 3.48 8.28 5.53
N PHE A 116 4.17 7.23 5.96
CA PHE A 116 4.12 5.91 5.34
C PHE A 116 3.18 5.02 6.13
N ILE A 117 2.32 4.28 5.43
CA ILE A 117 1.31 3.41 6.05
C ILE A 117 1.83 1.97 6.14
N LYS A 118 1.76 1.41 7.35
CA LYS A 118 1.90 -0.03 7.60
C LYS A 118 0.51 -0.64 7.76
N ASN A 119 0.22 -1.66 6.97
CA ASN A 119 -1.02 -2.44 7.05
C ASN A 119 -0.81 -3.70 7.89
N THR A 120 -1.89 -4.27 8.42
CA THR A 120 -1.84 -5.65 8.96
C THR A 120 -1.52 -6.64 7.85
N TRP A 121 -1.11 -7.87 8.21
CA TRP A 121 -0.68 -8.87 7.22
C TRP A 121 -1.75 -9.14 6.15
N LYS A 122 -2.99 -9.39 6.55
CA LYS A 122 -4.08 -9.67 5.60
C LYS A 122 -4.44 -8.46 4.74
N GLN A 123 -4.48 -7.25 5.32
CA GLN A 123 -4.66 -6.03 4.54
C GLN A 123 -3.54 -5.83 3.52
N ARG A 124 -2.30 -6.15 3.89
CA ARG A 124 -1.16 -6.09 2.98
C ARG A 124 -1.33 -7.06 1.82
N LEU A 125 -1.75 -8.32 2.07
CA LEU A 125 -2.04 -9.30 1.02
C LEU A 125 -3.04 -8.75 0.00
N ILE A 126 -4.19 -8.27 0.46
CA ILE A 126 -5.22 -7.66 -0.40
C ILE A 126 -4.64 -6.53 -1.23
N ARG A 127 -3.96 -5.57 -0.57
CA ARG A 127 -3.36 -4.42 -1.23
C ARG A 127 -2.36 -4.85 -2.31
N THR A 128 -1.44 -5.76 -2.00
CA THR A 128 -0.43 -6.22 -2.95
C THR A 128 -1.03 -6.98 -4.12
N SER A 129 -2.08 -7.78 -3.90
CA SER A 129 -2.82 -8.43 -4.99
C SER A 129 -3.51 -7.41 -5.89
N MET A 130 -4.20 -6.41 -5.32
CA MET A 130 -4.85 -5.34 -6.09
C MET A 130 -3.85 -4.50 -6.90
N GLU A 131 -2.72 -4.11 -6.30
CA GLU A 131 -1.65 -3.37 -6.97
C GLU A 131 -1.07 -4.20 -8.13
N PHE A 132 -0.81 -5.49 -7.90
CA PHE A 132 -0.31 -6.41 -8.94
C PHE A 132 -1.29 -6.55 -10.12
N ASN A 133 -2.58 -6.74 -9.83
CA ASN A 133 -3.60 -6.87 -10.86
C ASN A 133 -3.79 -5.58 -11.64
N THR A 134 -3.79 -4.43 -10.98
CA THR A 134 -3.85 -3.13 -11.63
C THR A 134 -2.64 -2.94 -12.56
N SER A 135 -1.47 -3.34 -12.07
CA SER A 135 -0.20 -3.29 -12.79
C SER A 135 -0.19 -4.14 -14.07
N LYS A 136 -0.75 -5.35 -14.02
CA LYS A 136 -0.77 -6.27 -15.16
C LYS A 136 -1.98 -6.11 -16.08
N GLY A 137 -3.14 -5.79 -15.51
CA GLY A 137 -4.42 -5.77 -16.22
C GLY A 137 -4.88 -4.39 -16.67
N ILE A 138 -4.40 -3.30 -16.06
CA ILE A 138 -4.88 -1.94 -16.36
C ILE A 138 -3.77 -1.09 -16.97
N PHE A 139 -2.59 -1.02 -16.35
CA PHE A 139 -1.51 -0.12 -16.80
C PHE A 139 -1.07 -0.32 -18.26
N PRO A 140 -1.06 -1.52 -18.86
CA PRO A 140 -0.72 -1.66 -20.29
C PRO A 140 -1.66 -0.89 -21.23
N TYR A 141 -2.87 -0.56 -20.78
CA TYR A 141 -3.87 0.19 -21.55
C TYR A 141 -3.84 1.71 -21.26
N VAL A 142 -2.96 2.17 -20.36
CA VAL A 142 -2.81 3.58 -19.99
C VAL A 142 -1.38 4.02 -20.31
N PRO A 143 -1.08 4.40 -21.57
CA PRO A 143 0.29 4.68 -22.03
C PRO A 143 0.96 5.85 -21.30
N GLU A 144 0.17 6.73 -20.68
CA GLU A 144 0.66 7.85 -19.88
C GLU A 144 1.28 7.39 -18.55
N GLN A 145 0.92 6.20 -18.08
CA GLN A 145 1.42 5.62 -16.85
C GLN A 145 2.82 5.03 -17.07
N ALA A 146 3.74 5.25 -16.11
CA ALA A 146 5.14 4.80 -16.24
C ALA A 146 5.67 3.94 -15.08
N MET A 147 4.83 3.51 -14.11
CA MET A 147 5.36 2.83 -12.91
C MET A 147 5.95 1.45 -13.23
N THR A 148 5.42 0.76 -14.24
CA THR A 148 5.90 -0.58 -14.65
C THR A 148 6.85 -0.55 -15.84
N SER A 149 7.08 0.64 -16.42
CA SER A 149 7.95 0.81 -17.58
C SER A 149 9.42 0.64 -17.19
N SER A 150 10.18 -0.03 -18.07
CA SER A 150 11.64 -0.06 -17.95
C SER A 150 12.23 1.33 -18.18
N GLU A 151 13.45 1.52 -17.70
CA GLU A 151 14.19 2.78 -17.84
C GLU A 151 14.33 3.19 -19.31
N ILE A 152 14.63 2.25 -20.20
CA ILE A 152 14.74 2.49 -21.65
C ILE A 152 13.43 3.07 -22.22
N VAL A 153 12.27 2.57 -21.79
CA VAL A 153 10.97 3.06 -22.26
C VAL A 153 10.72 4.47 -21.74
N LYS A 154 11.08 4.77 -20.48
CA LYS A 154 10.98 6.10 -19.89
C LYS A 154 11.86 7.11 -20.63
N THR A 155 13.13 6.79 -20.86
CA THR A 155 14.07 7.66 -21.59
C THR A 155 13.60 7.93 -23.02
N ARG A 156 13.09 6.93 -23.73
CA ARG A 156 12.54 7.13 -25.09
C ARG A 156 11.36 8.10 -25.09
N ARG A 157 10.49 8.01 -24.08
CA ARG A 157 9.35 8.92 -23.91
C ARG A 157 9.80 10.35 -23.61
N GLU A 158 10.78 10.51 -22.73
CA GLU A 158 11.38 11.81 -22.45
C GLU A 158 12.02 12.43 -23.69
N GLN A 159 12.75 11.64 -24.48
CA GLN A 159 13.33 12.08 -25.75
C GLN A 159 12.28 12.47 -26.79
N HIS A 160 11.16 11.75 -26.84
CA HIS A 160 10.04 12.10 -27.73
C HIS A 160 9.44 13.45 -27.33
N ASN A 161 9.12 13.63 -26.05
CA ASN A 161 8.61 14.89 -25.51
C ASN A 161 9.60 16.05 -25.70
N ALA A 162 10.91 15.78 -25.59
CA ALA A 162 11.97 16.77 -25.78
C ALA A 162 12.12 17.22 -27.24
N LYS A 163 11.83 16.34 -28.22
CA LYS A 163 11.79 16.75 -29.64
C LYS A 163 10.64 17.70 -29.90
N ASP A 164 9.47 17.42 -29.32
CA ASP A 164 8.29 18.26 -29.51
C ASP A 164 8.48 19.63 -28.83
N LEU A 165 9.24 19.70 -27.74
CA LEU A 165 9.66 20.95 -27.09
C LEU A 165 10.49 21.90 -27.98
N THR A 166 11.05 21.44 -29.11
CA THR A 166 11.75 22.32 -30.07
C THR A 166 10.81 23.01 -31.07
N SER A 167 9.51 22.68 -31.02
CA SER A 167 8.41 23.34 -31.75
C SER A 167 7.62 24.29 -30.82
N ASP A 168 6.55 24.93 -31.31
CA ASP A 168 5.61 25.73 -30.52
C ASP A 168 4.76 24.84 -29.57
N SER A 169 5.42 24.17 -28.63
CA SER A 169 4.80 23.27 -27.66
C SER A 169 4.79 23.88 -26.26
N GLU A 170 3.66 23.72 -25.56
CA GLU A 170 3.50 24.13 -24.17
C GLU A 170 3.57 22.91 -23.25
N VAL A 171 4.31 23.03 -22.14
CA VAL A 171 4.42 21.97 -21.14
C VAL A 171 3.77 22.40 -19.85
N PHE A 172 2.77 21.64 -19.42
CA PHE A 172 2.09 21.83 -18.15
C PHE A 172 2.59 20.78 -17.14
N THR A 173 3.16 21.27 -16.03
CA THR A 173 3.50 20.42 -14.89
C THR A 173 2.45 20.61 -13.80
N LEU A 174 1.75 19.53 -13.45
CA LEU A 174 0.73 19.54 -12.41
C LEU A 174 1.25 18.81 -11.18
N ASP A 175 1.45 19.55 -10.08
CA ASP A 175 1.66 18.97 -8.75
C ASP A 175 0.35 19.01 -7.96
N LEU A 176 -0.24 17.84 -7.78
CA LEU A 176 -1.47 17.65 -7.03
C LEU A 176 -1.12 17.48 -5.55
N THR A 177 -0.91 18.61 -4.86
CA THR A 177 -0.59 18.62 -3.44
C THR A 177 -1.61 17.80 -2.65
N LYS A 178 -1.12 16.81 -1.89
CA LYS A 178 -1.96 15.88 -1.08
C LYS A 178 -3.02 15.12 -1.89
N TRP A 179 -2.77 14.83 -3.18
CA TRP A 179 -3.67 14.04 -4.05
C TRP A 179 -4.27 12.81 -3.37
N CYS A 180 -3.44 12.01 -2.70
CA CYS A 180 -3.88 10.79 -2.02
C CYS A 180 -4.81 11.01 -0.82
N LEU A 181 -4.90 12.23 -0.28
CA LEU A 181 -5.79 12.57 0.84
C LEU A 181 -7.16 13.07 0.38
N PHE A 182 -7.26 13.58 -0.86
CA PHE A 182 -8.49 14.13 -1.42
C PHE A 182 -9.31 13.12 -2.23
N LEU A 183 -8.79 11.91 -2.41
CA LEU A 183 -9.54 10.80 -3.00
C LEU A 183 -10.59 10.31 -2.00
N GLU A 184 -11.77 10.93 -2.04
CA GLU A 184 -12.94 10.45 -1.30
C GLU A 184 -13.60 9.29 -2.05
N ALA A 185 -14.03 8.27 -1.29
CA ALA A 185 -14.86 7.21 -1.82
C ALA A 185 -16.31 7.71 -1.94
N SER A 186 -16.58 8.59 -2.90
CA SER A 186 -17.93 9.11 -3.19
C SER A 186 -18.88 8.06 -3.78
N CYS A 187 -18.55 6.76 -3.68
CA CYS A 187 -19.27 5.65 -4.29
C CYS A 187 -19.95 4.70 -3.27
N TYR A 188 -20.07 5.10 -2.01
CA TYR A 188 -20.84 4.35 -1.00
C TYR A 188 -22.02 5.19 -0.50
N SER A 189 -23.03 5.35 -1.36
CA SER A 189 -24.37 5.82 -1.01
C SER A 189 -25.41 4.84 -1.55
#